data_AF-A0A7S1S895-F1
#
_entry.id   AF-A0A7S1S895-F1
#
_cell.length_a   1.000
_cell.length_b   1.000
_cell.length_c   1.000
_cell.angle_alpha   90.00
_cell.angle_beta   90.00
_cell.angle_gamma   90.00
#
_symmetry.space_group_name_H-M   'P 1'
#
loop_
_entity.id
_entity.type
_entity.pdbx_description
1 polymer ?
#
loop_
_entity_poly.entity_id
_entity_poly.type
_entity_poly.pdbx_seq_one_letter_code
_entity_poly.pdbx_strand_id
1 'polypeptide(L)'
;NPWTEFKNYVVGSIRFYRNDPCALAQEFQSGFYISIVQVPESVAFSLVAGVHPTQGLYGSFWIGLITALFGGRPGMVSGCAGALAVVVREVMRDSGPFGNVCPEERREYLLFVMVLTGILQLLCAIFQFAHLVRLIPKTASLGFFNGLAVLIFISQLDFFKKGSVAAATGLSSGCRAVDFGFRQQTTWYGLNEDTTWLMITEVIM
;
A
#
# COMPACT_ATOMS: atom_id res chain seq x y z
N ASN A 1 -19.59 -15.06 -26.37
CA ASN A 1 -20.19 -13.87 -25.73
C ASN A 1 -19.57 -13.76 -24.33
N PRO A 2 -18.88 -12.69 -23.95
CA PRO A 2 -18.21 -12.58 -22.64
C PRO A 2 -19.15 -12.85 -21.45
N TRP A 3 -20.43 -12.50 -21.59
CA TRP A 3 -21.44 -12.71 -20.56
C TRP A 3 -21.81 -14.19 -20.32
N THR A 4 -21.67 -15.06 -21.33
CA THR A 4 -21.90 -16.51 -21.15
C THR A 4 -20.72 -17.19 -20.49
N GLU A 5 -19.48 -16.73 -20.76
CA GLU A 5 -18.29 -17.25 -20.10
C GLU A 5 -18.26 -16.91 -18.62
N PHE A 6 -18.63 -15.68 -18.25
CA PHE A 6 -18.75 -15.28 -16.85
C PHE A 6 -19.78 -16.13 -16.09
N LYS A 7 -20.99 -16.32 -16.65
CA LYS A 7 -22.01 -17.18 -16.03
C LYS A 7 -21.52 -18.61 -15.85
N ASN A 8 -20.86 -19.17 -16.88
CA ASN A 8 -20.30 -20.52 -16.81
C ASN A 8 -19.17 -20.62 -15.78
N TYR A 9 -18.34 -19.58 -15.63
CA TYR A 9 -17.30 -19.50 -14.61
C TYR A 9 -17.88 -19.47 -13.20
N VAL A 10 -18.90 -18.65 -12.94
CA VAL A 10 -19.54 -18.54 -11.63
C VAL A 10 -20.24 -19.86 -11.26
N VAL A 11 -21.03 -20.41 -12.18
CA VAL A 11 -21.75 -21.67 -11.96
C VAL A 11 -20.76 -22.84 -11.82
N GLY A 12 -19.68 -22.84 -12.60
CA GLY A 12 -18.58 -23.81 -12.51
C GLY A 12 -17.87 -23.75 -11.16
N SER A 13 -17.54 -22.54 -10.69
CA SER A 13 -16.89 -22.32 -9.39
C SER A 13 -17.78 -22.78 -8.24
N ILE A 14 -19.08 -22.45 -8.24
CA ILE A 14 -20.02 -22.88 -7.20
C ILE A 14 -20.17 -24.41 -7.20
N ARG A 15 -20.24 -25.03 -8.38
CA ARG A 15 -20.33 -26.49 -8.50
C ARG A 15 -19.05 -27.17 -8.04
N PHE A 16 -17.87 -26.60 -8.32
CA PHE A 16 -16.58 -27.08 -7.86
C PHE A 16 -16.50 -27.07 -6.32
N TYR A 17 -16.72 -25.92 -5.66
CA TYR A 17 -16.66 -25.84 -4.20
C TYR A 17 -17.74 -26.65 -3.48
N ARG A 18 -18.90 -26.87 -4.12
CA ARG A 18 -19.95 -27.75 -3.58
C ARG A 18 -19.55 -29.23 -3.64
N ASN A 19 -18.81 -29.64 -4.65
CA ASN A 19 -18.40 -31.04 -4.83
C ASN A 19 -17.13 -31.37 -4.02
N ASP A 20 -16.26 -30.38 -3.77
CA ASP A 20 -14.98 -30.54 -3.07
C ASP A 20 -14.93 -29.70 -1.77
N PRO A 21 -15.55 -30.16 -0.66
CA PRO A 21 -15.58 -29.42 0.60
C PRO A 21 -14.20 -29.21 1.22
N CYS A 22 -13.24 -30.10 0.92
CA CYS A 22 -11.85 -29.96 1.34
C CYS A 22 -11.18 -28.73 0.71
N ALA A 23 -11.44 -28.47 -0.58
CA ALA A 23 -10.90 -27.29 -1.27
C ALA A 23 -11.47 -25.99 -0.69
N LEU A 24 -12.77 -25.98 -0.35
CA LEU A 24 -13.39 -24.83 0.31
C LEU A 24 -12.76 -24.54 1.68
N ALA A 25 -12.48 -25.58 2.48
CA ALA A 25 -11.81 -25.43 3.77
C ALA A 25 -10.38 -24.88 3.60
N GLN A 26 -9.65 -25.31 2.57
CA GLN A 26 -8.31 -24.80 2.25
C GLN A 26 -8.32 -23.33 1.83
N GLU A 27 -9.25 -22.92 0.96
CA GLU A 27 -9.39 -21.52 0.52
C GLU A 27 -9.82 -20.60 1.67
N PHE A 28 -10.66 -21.10 2.59
CA PHE A 28 -11.02 -20.34 3.79
C PHE A 28 -9.83 -20.15 4.73
N GLN A 29 -9.07 -21.22 4.97
CA GLN A 29 -7.87 -21.16 5.81
C GLN A 29 -6.80 -20.27 5.18
N SER A 30 -6.54 -20.40 3.88
CA SER A 30 -5.57 -19.55 3.18
C SER A 30 -5.97 -18.08 3.22
N GLY A 31 -7.25 -17.76 2.95
CA GLY A 31 -7.77 -16.40 3.06
C GLY A 31 -7.65 -15.81 4.46
N PHE A 32 -7.86 -16.62 5.50
CA PHE A 32 -7.67 -16.20 6.89
C PHE A 32 -6.19 -15.87 7.21
N TYR A 33 -5.26 -16.76 6.85
CA TYR A 33 -3.83 -16.52 7.07
C TYR A 33 -3.34 -15.28 6.31
N ILE A 34 -3.75 -15.12 5.05
CA ILE A 34 -3.40 -13.96 4.23
C ILE A 34 -3.95 -12.68 4.86
N SER A 35 -5.18 -12.69 5.37
CA SER A 35 -5.79 -11.52 6.00
C SER A 35 -5.00 -11.04 7.22
N ILE A 36 -4.51 -11.97 8.05
CA ILE A 36 -3.67 -11.62 9.22
C ILE A 36 -2.35 -10.99 8.77
N VAL A 37 -1.72 -11.57 7.75
CA VAL A 37 -0.43 -11.09 7.21
C VAL A 37 -0.57 -9.74 6.49
N GLN A 38 -1.73 -9.46 5.88
CA GLN A 38 -1.96 -8.23 5.12
C GLN A 38 -2.06 -6.98 6.01
N VAL A 39 -2.51 -7.13 7.27
CA VAL A 39 -2.66 -5.98 8.19
C VAL A 39 -1.34 -5.22 8.43
N PRO A 40 -0.24 -5.86 8.86
CA PRO A 40 1.04 -5.16 9.04
C PRO A 40 1.61 -4.63 7.72
N GLU A 41 1.38 -5.31 6.59
CA GLU A 41 1.81 -4.85 5.27
C GLU A 41 1.15 -3.50 4.90
N SER A 42 -0.18 -3.41 5.01
CA SER A 42 -0.91 -2.18 4.71
C SER A 42 -0.56 -1.02 5.65
N VAL A 43 -0.26 -1.32 6.91
CA VAL A 43 0.23 -0.32 7.88
C VAL A 43 1.61 0.19 7.45
N ALA A 44 2.54 -0.70 7.12
CA ALA A 44 3.89 -0.32 6.69
C ALA A 44 3.87 0.56 5.43
N PHE A 45 3.06 0.22 4.42
CA PHE A 45 2.93 1.04 3.21
C PHE A 45 2.28 2.40 3.46
N SER A 46 1.36 2.49 4.41
CA SER A 46 0.78 3.78 4.82
C SER A 46 1.83 4.70 5.44
N LEU A 47 2.73 4.13 6.25
CA LEU A 47 3.86 4.86 6.85
C LEU A 47 4.85 5.33 5.77
N VAL A 48 5.19 4.47 4.81
CA VAL A 48 6.03 4.85 3.65
C VAL A 48 5.38 5.99 2.85
N ALA A 49 4.06 5.97 2.69
CA ALA A 49 3.29 6.99 1.99
C ALA A 49 3.14 8.30 2.78
N GLY A 50 3.43 8.31 4.09
CA GLY A 50 3.23 9.48 4.95
C GLY A 50 1.75 9.78 5.26
N VAL A 51 0.88 8.77 5.20
CA VAL A 51 -0.56 8.87 5.51
C VAL A 51 -0.90 8.09 6.77
N HIS A 52 -2.03 8.42 7.40
CA HIS A 52 -2.46 7.72 8.61
C HIS A 52 -2.76 6.23 8.29
N PRO A 53 -2.29 5.27 9.11
CA PRO A 53 -2.38 3.84 8.81
C PRO A 53 -3.81 3.32 8.64
N THR A 54 -4.79 3.98 9.27
CA THR A 54 -6.21 3.62 9.08
C THR A 54 -6.68 3.83 7.64
N GLN A 55 -6.12 4.79 6.91
CA GLN A 55 -6.50 5.06 5.53
C GLN A 55 -6.06 3.93 4.59
N GLY A 56 -4.86 3.40 4.77
CA GLY A 56 -4.39 2.25 3.99
C GLY A 56 -5.12 0.95 4.33
N LEU A 57 -5.53 0.78 5.60
CA LEU A 57 -6.34 -0.37 6.01
C LEU A 57 -7.74 -0.32 5.37
N TYR A 58 -8.41 0.83 5.41
CA TYR A 58 -9.70 1.02 4.73
C TYR A 58 -9.58 0.82 3.22
N GLY A 59 -8.52 1.34 2.59
CA GLY A 59 -8.26 1.14 1.16
C GLY A 59 -8.09 -0.34 0.81
N SER A 60 -7.30 -1.08 1.60
CA SER A 60 -7.03 -2.50 1.36
C SER A 60 -8.29 -3.35 1.49
N PHE A 61 -9.12 -3.07 2.51
CA PHE A 61 -10.40 -3.74 2.70
C PHE A 61 -11.33 -3.56 1.49
N TRP A 62 -11.53 -2.32 1.03
CA TRP A 62 -12.41 -2.04 -0.10
C TRP A 62 -11.88 -2.61 -1.42
N ILE A 63 -10.57 -2.50 -1.68
CA ILE A 63 -9.96 -3.10 -2.88
C ILE A 63 -10.12 -4.63 -2.85
N GLY A 64 -9.81 -5.29 -1.72
CA GLY A 64 -9.98 -6.73 -1.58
C GLY A 64 -11.42 -7.18 -1.80
N LEU A 65 -12.40 -6.48 -1.23
CA LEU A 65 -13.82 -6.76 -1.40
C LEU A 65 -14.27 -6.58 -2.85
N ILE A 66 -13.93 -5.44 -3.46
CA ILE A 66 -14.32 -5.13 -4.85
C ILE A 66 -13.68 -6.15 -5.81
N THR A 67 -12.40 -6.46 -5.66
CA THR A 67 -11.73 -7.44 -6.54
C THR A 67 -12.23 -8.87 -6.32
N ALA A 68 -12.62 -9.24 -5.09
CA ALA A 68 -13.26 -10.54 -4.85
C ALA A 68 -14.63 -10.65 -5.53
N LEU A 69 -15.42 -9.57 -5.57
CA LEU A 69 -16.76 -9.56 -6.17
C LEU A 69 -16.73 -9.44 -7.70
N PHE A 70 -15.98 -8.48 -8.23
CA PHE A 70 -15.90 -8.18 -9.67
C PHE A 70 -14.86 -9.04 -10.40
N GLY A 71 -14.04 -9.76 -9.66
CA GLY A 71 -13.17 -10.81 -10.15
C GLY A 71 -11.75 -10.37 -10.50
N GLY A 72 -10.92 -11.39 -10.69
CA GLY A 72 -9.51 -11.35 -11.07
C GLY A 72 -9.08 -12.76 -11.44
N ARG A 73 -7.78 -12.98 -11.67
CA ARG A 73 -7.28 -14.37 -11.83
C ARG A 73 -7.44 -15.10 -10.48
N PRO A 74 -7.96 -16.34 -10.46
CA PRO A 74 -8.11 -17.09 -9.20
C PRO A 74 -6.75 -17.20 -8.48
N GLY A 75 -6.78 -17.02 -7.16
CA GLY A 75 -5.59 -16.96 -6.30
C GLY A 75 -4.90 -15.59 -6.22
N MET A 76 -5.47 -14.52 -6.79
CA MET A 76 -4.92 -13.18 -6.68
C MET A 76 -5.40 -12.48 -5.40
N VAL A 77 -4.46 -12.13 -4.53
CA VAL A 77 -4.69 -11.26 -3.35
C VAL A 77 -4.58 -9.81 -3.78
N SER A 78 -5.59 -8.99 -3.47
CA SER A 78 -5.64 -7.58 -3.87
C SER A 78 -5.71 -6.70 -2.63
N GLY A 79 -4.83 -5.71 -2.54
CA GLY A 79 -4.67 -4.84 -1.37
C GLY A 79 -3.82 -3.61 -1.66
N CYS A 80 -3.27 -3.00 -0.60
CA CYS A 80 -2.35 -1.87 -0.72
C CYS A 80 -1.04 -2.32 -1.37
N ALA A 81 -0.56 -1.61 -2.40
CA ALA A 81 0.68 -1.93 -3.11
C ALA A 81 1.78 -0.92 -2.76
N GLY A 82 2.98 -1.41 -2.44
CA GLY A 82 4.13 -0.56 -2.13
C GLY A 82 4.50 0.42 -3.25
N ALA A 83 4.31 0.04 -4.51
CA ALA A 83 4.48 0.91 -5.68
C ALA A 83 3.64 2.19 -5.58
N LEU A 84 2.38 2.05 -5.16
CA LEU A 84 1.46 3.17 -5.00
C LEU A 84 1.90 4.05 -3.82
N ALA A 85 2.37 3.45 -2.72
CA ALA A 85 2.84 4.18 -1.55
C ALA A 85 3.97 5.17 -1.86
N VAL A 86 4.92 4.79 -2.73
CA VAL A 86 6.01 5.68 -3.17
C VAL A 86 5.48 6.88 -3.95
N VAL A 87 4.49 6.67 -4.82
CA VAL A 87 3.86 7.75 -5.60
C VAL A 87 3.06 8.67 -4.69
N VAL A 88 2.31 8.11 -3.73
CA VAL A 88 1.58 8.91 -2.73
C VAL A 88 2.54 9.75 -1.90
N ARG A 89 3.70 9.20 -1.50
CA ARG A 89 4.76 9.96 -0.82
C ARG A 89 5.30 11.12 -1.67
N GLU A 90 5.39 10.96 -2.98
CA GLU A 90 5.75 12.04 -3.91
C GLU A 90 4.69 13.14 -3.96
N VAL A 91 3.42 12.78 -3.96
CA VAL A 91 2.31 13.76 -3.92
C VAL A 91 2.28 14.48 -2.58
N MET A 92 2.60 13.78 -1.49
CA MET A 92 2.51 14.28 -0.11
C MET A 92 3.70 15.11 0.37
N ARG A 93 4.81 15.20 -0.37
CA ARG A 93 5.97 16.00 0.07
C ARG A 93 5.81 17.48 -0.27
N ASP A 94 6.50 18.34 0.46
CA ASP A 94 6.43 19.80 0.26
C ASP A 94 7.08 20.26 -1.04
N SER A 95 8.01 19.50 -1.60
CA SER A 95 8.53 19.70 -2.95
C SER A 95 7.68 19.07 -4.06
N GLY A 96 6.51 18.52 -3.70
CA GLY A 96 5.64 17.82 -4.61
C GLY A 96 4.76 18.76 -5.46
N PRO A 97 3.93 18.20 -6.34
CA PRO A 97 3.05 18.96 -7.22
C PRO A 97 2.03 19.84 -6.48
N PHE A 98 1.72 19.51 -5.22
CA PHE A 98 0.80 20.26 -4.34
C PHE A 98 1.51 20.85 -3.11
N GLY A 99 2.80 21.16 -3.25
CA GLY A 99 3.63 21.71 -2.17
C GLY A 99 3.20 23.08 -1.66
N ASN A 100 2.51 23.85 -2.51
CA ASN A 100 1.93 25.16 -2.21
C ASN A 100 0.65 25.11 -1.37
N VAL A 101 0.10 23.92 -1.12
CA VAL A 101 -1.15 23.69 -0.38
C VAL A 101 -0.84 23.16 1.03
N CYS A 102 -1.66 23.57 2.01
CA CYS A 102 -1.55 23.11 3.40
C CYS A 102 -1.62 21.57 3.53
N PRO A 103 -0.93 20.96 4.52
CA PRO A 103 -0.91 19.50 4.71
C PRO A 103 -2.29 18.87 4.95
N GLU A 104 -3.19 19.63 5.59
CA GLU A 104 -4.57 19.23 5.86
C GLU A 104 -5.37 19.01 4.56
N GLU A 105 -5.31 20.00 3.66
CA GLU A 105 -6.02 19.98 2.38
C GLU A 105 -5.38 19.01 1.39
N ARG A 106 -4.06 18.77 1.49
CA ARG A 106 -3.32 17.81 0.64
C ARG A 106 -3.92 16.40 0.70
N ARG A 107 -4.59 16.03 1.80
CA ARG A 107 -5.31 14.75 1.94
C ARG A 107 -6.57 14.68 1.08
N GLU A 108 -7.30 15.77 0.94
CA GLU A 108 -8.49 15.84 0.09
C GLU A 108 -8.09 15.78 -1.39
N TYR A 109 -7.00 16.47 -1.76
CA TYR A 109 -6.39 16.33 -3.09
C TYR A 109 -5.93 14.90 -3.38
N LEU A 110 -5.39 14.19 -2.38
CA LEU A 110 -5.02 12.78 -2.56
C LEU A 110 -6.23 11.91 -2.89
N LEU A 111 -7.36 12.12 -2.22
CA LEU A 111 -8.60 11.40 -2.54
C LEU A 111 -9.06 11.69 -3.97
N PHE A 112 -8.99 12.95 -4.40
CA PHE A 112 -9.32 13.32 -5.78
C PHE A 112 -8.39 12.63 -6.80
N VAL A 113 -7.08 12.63 -6.54
CA VAL A 113 -6.10 11.93 -7.39
C VAL A 113 -6.41 10.43 -7.46
N MET A 114 -6.75 9.79 -6.34
CA MET A 114 -7.10 8.36 -6.30
C MET A 114 -8.36 8.04 -7.12
N VAL A 115 -9.40 8.86 -7.01
CA VAL A 115 -10.62 8.72 -7.82
C VAL A 115 -10.28 8.88 -9.30
N LEU A 116 -9.47 9.88 -9.65
CA LEU A 116 -9.01 10.09 -11.02
C LEU A 116 -8.18 8.91 -11.54
N THR A 117 -7.27 8.37 -10.73
CA THR A 117 -6.51 7.15 -11.05
C THR A 117 -7.43 5.97 -11.29
N GLY A 118 -8.47 5.78 -10.48
CA GLY A 118 -9.47 4.73 -10.69
C GLY A 118 -10.25 4.88 -11.99
N ILE A 119 -10.68 6.09 -12.33
CA ILE A 119 -11.34 6.39 -13.61
C ILE A 119 -10.39 6.11 -14.78
N LEU A 120 -9.15 6.55 -14.70
CA LEU A 120 -8.13 6.26 -15.72
C LEU A 120 -7.87 4.76 -15.86
N GLN A 121 -7.83 4.02 -14.75
CA GLN A 121 -7.68 2.56 -14.76
C GLN A 121 -8.87 1.87 -15.44
N LEU A 122 -10.10 2.35 -15.21
CA LEU A 122 -11.30 1.86 -15.91
C LEU A 122 -11.25 2.15 -17.41
N LEU A 123 -10.84 3.36 -17.81
CA LEU A 123 -10.66 3.71 -19.22
C LEU A 123 -9.61 2.80 -19.88
N CYS A 124 -8.46 2.61 -19.23
CA CYS A 124 -7.43 1.69 -19.70
C CYS A 124 -7.93 0.24 -19.83
N ALA A 125 -8.83 -0.20 -18.94
CA ALA A 125 -9.45 -1.52 -19.02
C ALA A 125 -10.41 -1.62 -20.23
N ILE A 126 -11.23 -0.60 -20.48
CA ILE A 126 -12.16 -0.56 -21.62
C ILE A 126 -11.41 -0.55 -22.96
N PHE A 127 -10.32 0.24 -23.06
CA PHE A 127 -9.46 0.28 -24.25
C PHE A 127 -8.52 -0.92 -24.37
N GLN A 128 -8.60 -1.89 -23.44
CA GLN A 128 -7.79 -3.10 -23.43
C GLN A 128 -6.27 -2.86 -23.45
N PHE A 129 -5.80 -1.74 -22.88
CA PHE A 129 -4.37 -1.46 -22.71
C PHE A 129 -3.66 -2.47 -21.80
N ALA A 130 -4.42 -3.35 -21.12
CA ALA A 130 -3.88 -4.53 -20.43
C ALA A 130 -2.99 -5.41 -21.33
N HIS A 131 -3.21 -5.43 -22.66
CA HIS A 131 -2.33 -6.16 -23.58
C HIS A 131 -0.94 -5.53 -23.70
N LEU A 132 -0.81 -4.21 -23.55
CA LEU A 132 0.48 -3.53 -23.61
C LEU A 132 1.34 -3.84 -22.38
N VAL A 133 0.73 -4.12 -21.22
CA VAL A 133 1.45 -4.52 -20.00
C VAL A 133 2.22 -5.82 -20.22
N ARG A 134 1.78 -6.70 -21.13
CA ARG A 134 2.51 -7.93 -21.48
C ARG A 134 3.82 -7.67 -22.23
N LEU A 135 4.02 -6.47 -22.77
CA LEU A 135 5.25 -6.07 -23.47
C LEU A 135 6.37 -5.65 -22.50
N ILE A 136 6.09 -5.51 -21.20
CA ILE A 136 7.09 -5.15 -20.21
C ILE A 136 8.11 -6.29 -20.10
N PRO A 137 9.42 -6.02 -20.36
CA PRO A 137 10.43 -7.05 -20.27
C PRO A 137 10.59 -7.52 -18.82
N LYS A 138 10.83 -8.83 -18.64
CA LYS A 138 10.99 -9.45 -17.31
C LYS A 138 12.10 -8.79 -16.49
N THR A 139 13.16 -8.32 -17.15
CA THR A 139 14.28 -7.61 -16.54
C THR A 139 13.85 -6.28 -15.91
N ALA A 140 12.93 -5.53 -16.54
CA ALA A 140 12.43 -4.27 -16.00
C ALA A 140 11.54 -4.49 -14.76
N SER A 141 10.66 -5.50 -14.79
CA SER A 141 9.86 -5.82 -13.59
C SER A 141 10.73 -6.26 -12.42
N LEU A 142 11.79 -7.05 -12.66
CA LEU A 142 12.74 -7.47 -11.61
C LEU A 142 13.53 -6.28 -11.04
N GLY A 143 13.99 -5.37 -11.91
CA GLY A 143 14.67 -4.14 -11.47
C GLY A 143 13.76 -3.24 -10.63
N PHE A 144 12.50 -3.10 -11.05
CA PHE A 144 11.49 -2.36 -10.29
C PHE A 144 11.27 -2.95 -8.89
N PHE A 145 11.07 -4.26 -8.78
CA PHE A 145 10.88 -4.92 -7.48
C PHE A 145 12.12 -4.86 -6.59
N ASN A 146 13.33 -4.95 -7.15
CA ASN A 146 14.56 -4.72 -6.39
C ASN A 146 14.63 -3.29 -5.84
N GLY A 147 14.27 -2.30 -6.65
CA GLY A 147 14.17 -0.91 -6.19
C GLY A 147 13.15 -0.73 -5.07
N LEU A 148 11.98 -1.37 -5.18
CA LEU A 148 10.96 -1.35 -4.15
C LEU A 148 11.45 -2.01 -2.85
N ALA A 149 12.17 -3.14 -2.94
CA ALA A 149 12.76 -3.81 -1.79
C ALA A 149 13.78 -2.92 -1.07
N VAL A 150 14.65 -2.24 -1.82
CA VAL A 150 15.61 -1.27 -1.26
C VAL A 150 14.88 -0.11 -0.59
N LEU A 151 13.79 0.40 -1.19
CA LEU A 151 13.02 1.50 -0.61
C LEU A 151 12.32 1.08 0.69
N ILE A 152 11.75 -0.12 0.74
CA ILE A 152 11.20 -0.70 1.98
C ILE A 152 12.31 -0.85 3.01
N PHE A 153 13.46 -1.43 2.64
CA PHE A 153 14.60 -1.63 3.53
C PHE A 153 15.10 -0.30 4.14
N ILE A 154 15.25 0.74 3.32
CA ILE A 154 15.65 2.08 3.80
C ILE A 154 14.60 2.64 4.77
N SER A 155 13.31 2.44 4.50
CA SER A 155 12.24 2.89 5.40
C SER A 155 12.27 2.18 6.76
N GLN A 156 12.81 0.96 6.84
CA GLN A 156 12.96 0.26 8.13
C GLN A 156 14.15 0.81 8.94
N LEU A 157 15.16 1.38 8.29
CA LEU A 157 16.30 2.00 8.98
C LEU A 157 15.90 3.20 9.83
N ASP A 158 14.76 3.83 9.54
CA ASP A 158 14.26 4.96 10.32
C ASP A 158 13.78 4.54 11.72
N PHE A 159 13.43 3.27 11.95
CA PHE A 159 13.13 2.75 13.31
C PHE A 159 14.37 2.69 14.21
N PHE A 160 15.56 2.60 13.62
CA PHE A 160 16.86 2.64 14.34
C PHE A 160 17.40 4.05 14.54
N LYS A 161 16.55 5.07 14.45
CA LYS A 161 16.95 6.44 14.73
C LYS A 161 16.03 7.06 15.77
N LYS A 162 16.60 7.91 16.62
CA LYS A 162 15.86 8.67 17.63
C LYS A 162 15.17 9.85 16.99
N GLY A 163 13.90 10.04 17.34
CA GLY A 163 13.20 11.28 17.09
C GLY A 163 13.54 12.33 18.14
N SER A 164 14.15 13.44 17.72
CA SER A 164 14.07 14.69 18.47
C SER A 164 12.83 15.44 18.01
N VAL A 165 11.85 15.66 18.91
CA VAL A 165 10.75 16.61 18.68
C VAL A 165 11.35 18.00 18.67
N ALA A 166 12.01 18.36 17.57
CA ALA A 166 12.18 19.74 17.22
C ALA A 166 10.77 20.24 16.95
N ALA A 167 10.18 20.90 17.94
CA ALA A 167 9.03 21.76 17.73
C ALA A 167 9.44 22.73 16.63
N ALA A 168 9.02 22.46 15.39
CA ALA A 168 9.23 23.35 14.28
C ALA A 168 8.37 24.58 14.54
N THR A 169 8.92 25.53 15.29
CA THR A 169 8.54 26.94 15.26
C THR A 169 8.97 27.49 13.90
N GLY A 170 8.32 27.00 12.85
CA GLY A 170 8.43 27.43 11.46
C GLY A 170 7.04 27.80 10.98
N LEU A 171 6.52 28.87 11.55
CA LEU A 171 5.20 29.43 11.26
C LEU A 171 5.23 30.05 9.85
N SER A 172 5.01 29.26 8.79
CA SER A 172 4.54 29.84 7.52
C SER A 172 3.02 30.01 7.63
N SER A 173 2.64 31.16 8.18
CA SER A 173 1.33 31.84 8.07
C SER A 173 0.22 31.05 7.36
N GLY A 174 -0.57 30.28 8.12
CA GLY A 174 -1.91 29.83 7.70
C GLY A 174 -2.17 28.32 7.76
N CYS A 175 -1.16 27.48 7.62
CA CYS A 175 -1.36 26.02 7.61
C CYS A 175 -1.06 25.41 8.98
N ARG A 176 -2.01 24.63 9.54
CA ARG A 176 -1.69 23.69 10.62
C ARG A 176 -0.79 22.60 10.05
N ALA A 177 0.45 22.53 10.51
CA ALA A 177 1.33 21.39 10.23
C ALA A 177 0.75 20.17 10.95
N VAL A 178 0.20 19.21 10.19
CA VAL A 178 -0.09 17.89 10.73
C VAL A 178 1.18 17.08 10.63
N ASP A 179 2.11 17.33 11.53
CA ASP A 179 3.22 16.43 11.74
C ASP A 179 2.70 15.19 12.47
N PHE A 180 2.32 14.18 11.71
CA PHE A 180 2.40 12.81 12.20
C PHE A 180 3.88 12.56 12.44
N GLY A 181 4.32 12.57 13.70
CA GLY A 181 5.71 12.66 14.17
C GLY A 181 6.68 11.55 13.71
N PHE A 182 6.83 11.38 12.40
CA PHE A 182 7.73 10.44 11.75
C PHE A 182 8.81 11.15 10.93
N ARG A 183 8.78 12.49 10.84
CA ARG A 183 9.85 13.28 10.23
C ARG A 183 10.54 14.12 11.32
N GLN A 184 11.34 13.46 12.14
CA GLN A 184 12.25 14.16 13.03
C GLN A 184 13.67 14.05 12.49
N GLN A 185 14.46 15.08 12.76
CA GLN A 185 15.89 15.08 12.53
C GLN A 185 16.46 13.89 13.31
N THR A 186 16.73 12.82 12.58
CA THR A 186 16.94 11.51 13.16
C THR A 186 18.41 11.35 13.51
N THR A 187 18.72 11.34 14.81
CA THR A 187 20.05 10.98 15.29
C THR A 187 20.12 9.48 15.47
N TRP A 188 21.20 8.86 15.00
CA TRP A 188 21.43 7.43 15.18
C TRP A 188 21.50 7.08 16.67
N TYR A 189 20.88 5.96 17.05
CA TYR A 189 21.11 5.40 18.39
C TYR A 189 22.61 5.10 18.56
N GLY A 190 23.18 5.48 19.70
CA GLY A 190 24.54 5.10 20.04
C GLY A 190 24.60 3.63 20.46
N LEU A 191 25.59 2.87 19.98
CA LEU A 191 25.81 1.47 20.37
C LEU A 191 26.00 1.27 21.89
N ASN A 192 26.30 2.36 22.62
CA ASN A 192 26.49 2.39 24.06
C ASN A 192 25.18 2.63 24.85
N GLU A 193 24.03 2.70 24.18
CA GLU A 193 22.77 3.05 24.82
C GLU A 193 21.82 1.84 24.90
N ASP A 194 21.29 1.58 26.09
CA ASP A 194 20.49 0.38 26.40
C ASP A 194 19.23 0.23 25.54
N THR A 195 18.68 1.37 25.10
CA THR A 195 17.52 1.44 24.21
C THR A 195 17.78 0.88 22.81
N THR A 196 19.04 0.88 22.36
CA THR A 196 19.46 0.31 21.06
C THR A 196 19.29 -1.21 21.06
N TRP A 197 19.71 -1.85 22.15
CA TRP A 197 19.69 -3.31 22.27
C TRP A 197 18.26 -3.84 22.44
N LEU A 198 17.40 -3.11 23.17
CA LEU A 198 15.97 -3.43 23.28
C LEU A 198 15.24 -3.32 21.93
N MET A 199 15.52 -2.30 21.13
CA MET A 199 14.99 -2.17 19.77
C MET A 199 15.45 -3.30 18.84
N ILE A 200 16.74 -3.67 18.90
CA ILE A 200 17.26 -4.79 18.10
C ILE A 200 16.56 -6.09 18.47
N THR A 201 16.32 -6.36 19.76
CA THR A 201 15.60 -7.55 20.18
C THR A 201 14.13 -7.55 19.79
N GLU A 202 13.45 -6.39 19.84
CA GLU A 202 12.05 -6.24 19.41
C GLU A 202 11.87 -6.32 17.89
N VAL A 203 12.86 -5.93 17.09
CA VAL A 203 12.79 -5.99 15.62
C VAL A 203 13.14 -7.39 15.07
N ILE A 204 13.86 -8.22 15.83
CA ILE A 204 14.29 -9.56 15.42
C ILE A 204 13.32 -10.67 15.88
N MET A 205 12.55 -10.45 16.95
CA MET A 205 11.47 -11.34 17.38
C MET A 205 10.18 -11.12 16.59
#